data_AF-A0A957VL15-F1
#
_entry.id   AF-A0A957VL15-F1
#
_cell.length_a   1.000
_cell.length_b   1.000
_cell.length_c   1.000
_cell.angle_alpha   90.00
_cell.angle_beta   90.00
_cell.angle_gamma   90.00
#
_symmetry.space_group_name_H-M   'P 1'
#
loop_
_entity.id
_entity.type
_entity.pdbx_description
1 polymer ?
#
loop_
_entity_poly.entity_id
_entity_poly.type
_entity_poly.pdbx_seq_one_letter_code
_entity_poly.pdbx_strand_id
1 'polypeptide(L)'
;MKQLVRQTFHSGKFVAGFSIFMTILIVVILYPILVPADSLAIIGQGTFFPPGIYVNVYDSIGGSEHYTLNLEGAEANRIAAKLNDEDRQSIKEWLVAAGVAEGEIDIENTDALLGQWFDTYDPAISVPGMTNAKRNYYIRLNNSIRGL
;
A
#
# COMPACT_ATOMS: atom_id res chain seq x y z
N MET A 1 -36.11 -42.20 6.24
CA MET A 1 -34.83 -41.69 5.71
C MET A 1 -33.58 -42.33 6.33
N LYS A 2 -33.56 -42.65 7.64
CA LYS A 2 -32.39 -43.26 8.30
C LYS A 2 -31.91 -44.58 7.67
N GLN A 3 -32.84 -45.45 7.27
CA GLN A 3 -32.50 -46.70 6.58
C GLN A 3 -31.94 -46.48 5.17
N LEU A 4 -32.48 -45.51 4.44
CA LEU A 4 -32.04 -45.13 3.09
C LEU A 4 -30.58 -44.64 3.10
N VAL A 5 -30.26 -43.71 4.01
CA VAL A 5 -28.90 -43.22 4.23
C VAL A 5 -27.94 -44.37 4.52
N ARG A 6 -28.32 -45.25 5.46
CA ARG A 6 -27.50 -46.41 5.83
C ARG A 6 -27.27 -47.34 4.64
N GLN A 7 -28.27 -47.53 3.77
CA GLN A 7 -28.18 -48.40 2.59
C GLN A 7 -27.24 -47.82 1.52
N THR A 8 -27.23 -46.50 1.32
CA THR A 8 -26.33 -45.83 0.38
C THR A 8 -24.85 -46.03 0.76
N PHE A 9 -24.53 -45.98 2.05
CA PHE A 9 -23.16 -46.20 2.56
C PHE A 9 -22.68 -47.67 2.53
N HIS A 10 -23.50 -48.64 2.09
CA HIS A 10 -23.04 -50.02 1.88
C HIS A 10 -22.42 -50.23 0.49
N SER A 11 -22.64 -49.32 -0.46
CA SER A 11 -22.03 -49.40 -1.79
C SER A 11 -20.58 -48.90 -1.73
N GLY A 12 -19.60 -49.80 -1.93
CA GLY A 12 -18.18 -49.43 -1.92
C GLY A 12 -17.82 -48.32 -2.93
N LYS A 13 -18.49 -48.29 -4.09
CA LYS A 13 -18.32 -47.23 -5.10
C LYS A 13 -18.79 -45.87 -4.58
N PHE A 14 -19.90 -45.85 -3.85
CA PHE A 14 -20.41 -44.63 -3.22
C PHE A 14 -19.48 -44.15 -2.12
N VAL A 15 -19.03 -45.04 -1.24
CA VAL A 15 -18.11 -44.69 -0.13
C VAL A 15 -16.80 -44.12 -0.67
N ALA A 16 -16.24 -44.70 -1.73
CA ALA A 16 -15.03 -44.18 -2.37
C ALA A 16 -15.23 -42.76 -2.92
N GLY A 17 -16.30 -42.54 -3.70
CA GLY A 17 -16.61 -41.21 -4.25
C GLY A 17 -16.89 -40.17 -3.16
N PHE A 18 -17.65 -40.55 -2.13
CA PHE A 18 -17.94 -39.70 -0.98
C PHE A 18 -16.67 -39.33 -0.20
N SER A 19 -15.74 -40.28 -0.05
CA SER A 19 -14.46 -40.03 0.63
C SER A 19 -13.59 -39.04 -0.14
N ILE A 20 -13.49 -39.18 -1.47
CA ILE A 20 -12.78 -38.22 -2.32
C ILE A 20 -13.38 -36.82 -2.19
N PHE A 21 -14.72 -36.72 -2.27
CA PHE A 21 -15.43 -35.47 -2.13
C PHE A 21 -15.18 -34.81 -0.75
N MET A 22 -15.25 -35.59 0.34
CA MET A 22 -14.96 -35.07 1.67
C MET A 22 -13.52 -34.62 1.83
N THR A 23 -12.55 -35.36 1.26
CA THR A 23 -11.15 -34.93 1.24
C THR A 23 -10.98 -33.59 0.53
N ILE A 24 -11.60 -33.41 -0.64
CA ILE A 24 -11.54 -32.13 -1.38
C ILE A 24 -12.15 -31.00 -0.52
N LEU A 25 -13.32 -31.23 0.09
CA LEU A 25 -13.96 -30.25 0.97
C LEU A 25 -13.06 -29.85 2.14
N ILE A 26 -12.45 -30.84 2.80
CA ILE A 26 -11.53 -30.61 3.92
C ILE A 26 -10.33 -29.79 3.45
N VAL A 27 -9.74 -30.11 2.30
CA VAL A 27 -8.61 -29.35 1.74
C VAL A 27 -9.02 -27.91 1.45
N VAL A 28 -10.18 -27.69 0.82
CA VAL A 28 -10.68 -26.33 0.51
C VAL A 28 -10.92 -25.50 1.77
N ILE A 29 -11.36 -26.13 2.86
CA ILE A 29 -11.61 -25.44 4.14
C ILE A 29 -10.30 -25.20 4.92
N LEU A 30 -9.38 -26.18 4.97
CA LEU A 30 -8.17 -26.10 5.77
C LEU A 30 -7.04 -25.34 5.09
N TYR A 31 -6.94 -25.39 3.76
CA TYR A 31 -5.89 -24.70 3.00
C TYR A 31 -5.77 -23.20 3.32
N PRO A 32 -6.85 -22.39 3.29
CA PRO A 32 -6.74 -20.96 3.61
C PRO A 32 -6.41 -20.68 5.09
N ILE A 33 -6.67 -21.62 6.00
CA ILE A 33 -6.31 -21.50 7.42
C ILE A 33 -4.80 -21.73 7.60
N LEU A 34 -4.23 -22.70 6.89
CA LEU A 34 -2.80 -23.02 6.94
C LEU A 34 -1.94 -22.07 6.10
N VAL A 35 -2.51 -21.53 5.02
CA VAL A 35 -1.87 -20.59 4.10
C VAL A 35 -2.72 -19.31 4.06
N PRO A 36 -2.56 -18.40 5.03
CA PRO A 36 -3.35 -17.17 5.12
C PRO A 36 -2.87 -16.08 4.15
N ALA A 37 -2.08 -16.44 3.14
CA ALA A 37 -1.64 -15.49 2.13
C ALA A 37 -2.84 -14.95 1.37
N ASP A 38 -2.85 -13.63 1.13
CA ASP A 38 -3.93 -13.00 0.39
C ASP A 38 -3.97 -13.54 -1.04
N SER A 39 -5.02 -14.28 -1.37
CA SER A 39 -5.24 -14.84 -2.71
C SER A 39 -5.25 -13.76 -3.81
N LEU A 40 -5.60 -12.52 -3.46
CA LEU A 40 -5.60 -11.39 -4.38
C LEU A 40 -4.24 -10.69 -4.46
N ALA A 41 -3.31 -10.91 -3.53
CA ALA A 41 -1.97 -10.33 -3.61
C ALA A 41 -1.18 -10.84 -4.83
N ILE A 42 -1.56 -11.99 -5.39
CA ILE A 42 -1.02 -12.50 -6.66
C ILE A 42 -1.45 -11.61 -7.84
N ILE A 43 -2.63 -10.98 -7.74
CA ILE A 43 -3.18 -10.08 -8.77
C ILE A 43 -2.47 -8.73 -8.66
N GLY A 44 -1.41 -8.55 -9.44
CA GLY A 44 -0.62 -7.30 -9.48
C GLY A 44 0.88 -7.50 -9.23
N GLN A 45 1.32 -8.71 -8.85
CA GLN A 45 2.74 -9.06 -8.74
C GLN A 45 3.36 -9.59 -10.04
N GLY A 46 2.67 -9.41 -11.17
CA GLY A 46 3.17 -9.72 -12.50
C GLY A 46 3.14 -11.19 -12.92
N THR A 47 2.54 -12.06 -12.12
CA THR A 47 2.25 -13.46 -12.48
C THR A 47 1.10 -13.61 -13.48
N PHE A 48 0.30 -12.56 -13.67
CA PHE A 48 -0.80 -12.49 -14.65
C PHE A 48 -0.44 -11.70 -15.92
N PHE A 49 0.83 -11.32 -16.11
CA PHE A 49 1.24 -10.77 -17.41
C PHE A 49 1.21 -11.87 -18.47
N PRO A 50 0.80 -11.57 -19.71
CA PRO A 50 0.84 -12.55 -20.79
C PRO A 50 2.26 -13.14 -20.89
N PRO A 51 2.41 -14.48 -21.02
CA PRO A 51 3.72 -15.11 -21.10
C PRO A 51 4.48 -14.54 -22.31
N GLY A 52 5.72 -14.07 -22.09
CA GLY A 52 6.61 -13.61 -23.16
C GLY A 52 7.10 -12.16 -23.07
N ILE A 53 6.74 -11.38 -22.04
CA ILE A 53 7.31 -10.03 -21.86
C ILE A 53 8.68 -10.16 -21.17
N TYR A 54 9.72 -10.36 -21.97
CA TYR A 54 11.09 -10.13 -21.54
C TYR A 54 11.32 -8.63 -21.45
N VAL A 55 11.29 -8.08 -20.23
CA VAL A 55 11.62 -6.66 -20.01
C VAL A 55 13.13 -6.50 -20.25
N ASN A 56 13.49 -6.04 -21.44
CA ASN A 56 14.85 -5.61 -21.74
C ASN A 56 15.06 -4.22 -21.12
N VAL A 57 16.18 -4.02 -20.41
CA VAL A 57 16.56 -2.72 -19.83
C VAL A 57 16.51 -1.61 -20.90
N TYR A 58 16.85 -1.92 -22.15
CA TYR A 58 16.77 -0.97 -23.25
C TYR A 58 15.33 -0.59 -23.65
N ASP A 59 14.37 -1.53 -23.58
CA ASP A 59 12.94 -1.22 -23.81
C ASP A 59 12.35 -0.42 -22.65
N SER A 60 12.84 -0.63 -21.42
CA SER A 60 12.36 0.12 -20.25
C SER A 60 12.76 1.60 -20.22
N ILE A 61 13.79 1.98 -20.98
CA ILE A 61 14.29 3.38 -21.05
C ILE A 61 13.51 4.19 -22.11
N GLY A 62 12.94 3.54 -23.12
CA GLY A 62 12.26 4.20 -24.25
C GLY A 62 10.76 3.89 -24.41
N GLY A 63 10.22 2.94 -23.65
CA GLY A 63 8.81 2.54 -23.72
C GLY A 63 7.86 3.59 -23.17
N SER A 64 6.75 3.83 -23.88
CA SER A 64 5.66 4.74 -23.46
C SER A 64 4.81 4.19 -22.31
N GLU A 65 4.93 2.90 -22.01
CA GLU A 65 4.17 2.24 -20.95
C GLU A 65 4.97 2.16 -19.66
N HIS A 66 4.55 2.94 -18.67
CA HIS A 66 5.11 2.88 -17.32
C HIS A 66 4.36 1.83 -16.50
N TYR A 67 5.06 0.77 -16.11
CA TYR A 67 4.56 -0.23 -15.18
C TYR A 67 4.99 0.13 -13.76
N THR A 68 4.02 0.25 -12.85
CA THR A 68 4.33 0.43 -11.41
C THR A 68 4.65 -0.94 -10.83
N LEU A 69 5.91 -1.14 -10.43
CA LEU A 69 6.33 -2.35 -9.73
C LEU A 69 5.82 -2.29 -8.28
N ASN A 70 5.03 -3.28 -7.89
CA ASN A 70 4.60 -3.43 -6.50
C ASN A 70 5.72 -4.11 -5.71
N LEU A 71 6.61 -3.31 -5.12
CA LEU A 71 7.68 -3.80 -4.25
C LEU A 71 7.20 -3.74 -2.80
N GLU A 72 7.65 -4.70 -1.99
CA GLU A 72 7.43 -4.66 -0.55
C GLU A 72 8.00 -3.36 0.04
N GLY A 73 7.16 -2.61 0.75
CA GLY A 73 7.53 -1.30 1.30
C GLY A 73 7.71 -0.17 0.27
N ALA A 74 7.34 -0.36 -1.00
CA ALA A 74 7.46 0.68 -2.04
C ALA A 74 6.75 1.98 -1.67
N GLU A 75 5.58 1.87 -1.05
CA GLU A 75 4.78 3.02 -0.63
C GLU A 75 5.48 3.82 0.48
N ALA A 76 5.93 3.14 1.54
CA ALA A 76 6.72 3.75 2.61
C ALA A 76 8.02 4.38 2.06
N ASN A 77 8.71 3.69 1.14
CA ASN A 77 9.91 4.23 0.49
C ASN A 77 9.61 5.46 -0.39
N ARG A 78 8.46 5.48 -1.08
CA ARG A 78 8.01 6.63 -1.89
C ARG A 78 7.70 7.83 -1.01
N ILE A 79 7.05 7.61 0.14
CA ILE A 79 6.79 8.65 1.13
C ILE A 79 8.12 9.15 1.70
N ALA A 80 9.00 8.27 2.18
CA ALA A 80 10.30 8.64 2.74
C ALA A 80 11.22 9.37 1.74
N ALA A 81 11.16 9.01 0.45
CA ALA A 81 11.92 9.69 -0.59
C ALA A 81 11.42 11.13 -0.87
N LYS A 82 10.14 11.41 -0.59
CA LYS A 82 9.52 12.72 -0.81
C LYS A 82 9.41 13.57 0.46
N LEU A 83 9.41 12.92 1.63
CA LEU A 83 9.23 13.50 2.95
C LEU A 83 10.16 12.78 3.93
N ASN A 84 11.40 13.25 4.03
CA ASN A 84 12.39 12.74 4.98
C ASN A 84 12.20 13.38 6.37
N ASP A 85 12.98 12.95 7.37
CA ASP A 85 12.87 13.45 8.75
C ASP A 85 13.16 14.96 8.88
N GLU A 86 14.06 15.49 8.05
CA GLU A 86 14.38 16.92 8.02
C GLU A 86 13.22 17.74 7.43
N ASP A 87 12.54 17.21 6.41
CA ASP A 87 11.35 17.82 5.82
C ASP A 87 10.18 17.81 6.80
N ARG A 88 9.99 16.71 7.55
CA ARG A 88 8.98 16.61 8.63
C ARG A 88 9.23 17.66 9.71
N GLN A 89 10.48 17.81 10.13
CA GLN A 89 10.87 18.83 11.10
C GLN A 89 10.65 20.23 10.54
N SER A 90 10.97 20.46 9.27
CA SER A 90 10.78 21.75 8.61
C SER A 90 9.30 22.13 8.49
N ILE A 91 8.41 21.16 8.24
CA ILE A 91 6.95 21.34 8.26
C ILE A 91 6.49 21.73 9.66
N LYS A 92 6.94 21.00 10.69
CA LYS A 92 6.63 21.33 12.09
C LYS A 92 7.05 22.76 12.44
N GLU A 93 8.28 23.16 12.09
CA GLU A 93 8.77 24.53 12.32
C GLU A 93 7.88 25.59 11.67
N TRP A 94 7.44 25.34 10.43
CA TRP A 94 6.58 26.27 9.71
C TRP A 94 5.18 26.34 10.31
N LEU A 95 4.58 25.21 10.70
CA LEU A 95 3.27 25.15 11.34
C LEU A 95 3.27 25.89 12.68
N VAL A 96 4.29 25.69 13.51
CA VAL A 96 4.46 26.44 14.77
C VAL A 96 4.58 27.93 14.49
N ALA A 97 5.37 28.33 13.50
CA ALA A 97 5.52 29.72 13.11
C ALA A 97 4.21 30.33 12.55
N ALA A 98 3.36 29.52 11.91
CA ALA A 98 2.04 29.89 11.42
C ALA A 98 0.97 29.97 12.52
N GLY A 99 1.28 29.55 13.75
CA GLY A 99 0.41 29.68 14.92
C GLY A 99 -0.24 28.38 15.39
N VAL A 100 0.15 27.23 14.84
CA VAL A 100 -0.29 25.90 15.31
C VAL A 100 0.42 25.54 16.61
N ALA A 101 -0.30 25.00 17.59
CA ALA A 101 0.28 24.59 18.85
C ALA A 101 1.23 23.40 18.67
N GLU A 102 2.45 23.48 19.21
CA GLU A 102 3.47 22.44 19.03
C GLU A 102 3.01 21.05 19.50
N GLY A 103 2.19 20.99 20.55
CA GLY A 103 1.66 19.73 21.10
C GLY A 103 0.58 19.07 20.25
N GLU A 104 0.04 19.76 19.24
CA GLU A 104 -0.94 19.21 18.29
C GLU A 104 -0.26 18.61 17.04
N ILE A 105 1.04 18.86 16.86
CA ILE A 105 1.80 18.43 15.68
C ILE A 105 2.49 17.11 16.00
N ASP A 106 2.01 16.03 15.39
CA ASP A 106 2.63 14.71 15.44
C ASP A 106 3.48 14.47 14.18
N ILE A 107 4.79 14.37 14.34
CA ILE A 107 5.74 14.11 13.24
C ILE A 107 5.89 12.62 12.90
N GLU A 108 5.47 11.73 13.80
CA GLU A 108 5.50 10.28 13.58
C GLU A 108 4.31 9.85 12.73
N ASN A 109 3.16 10.54 12.90
CA ASN A 109 1.97 10.32 12.09
C ASN A 109 1.97 11.15 10.79
N THR A 110 2.46 10.53 9.71
CA THR A 110 2.57 11.17 8.39
C THR A 110 1.24 11.71 7.84
N ASP A 111 0.15 10.95 8.00
CA ASP A 111 -1.16 11.33 7.45
C ASP A 111 -1.72 12.55 8.17
N ALA A 112 -1.61 12.58 9.50
CA ALA A 112 -2.02 13.72 10.31
C ALA A 112 -1.18 14.97 10.00
N LEU A 113 0.15 14.81 9.88
CA LEU A 113 1.08 15.89 9.56
C LEU A 113 0.78 16.51 8.19
N LEU A 114 0.57 15.68 7.16
CA LEU A 114 0.27 16.15 5.81
C LEU A 114 -1.11 16.81 5.74
N GLY A 115 -2.12 16.25 6.41
CA GLY A 115 -3.45 16.87 6.50
C GLY A 115 -3.38 18.28 7.09
N GLN A 116 -2.72 18.40 8.25
CA GLN A 116 -2.54 19.70 8.93
C GLN A 116 -1.72 20.68 8.09
N TRP A 117 -0.69 20.19 7.40
CA TRP A 117 0.09 20.98 6.45
C TRP A 117 -0.78 21.53 5.32
N PHE A 118 -1.52 20.68 4.61
CA PHE A 118 -2.32 21.13 3.46
C PHE A 118 -3.48 22.04 3.85
N ASP A 119 -4.03 21.89 5.04
CA ASP A 119 -5.10 22.76 5.55
C ASP A 119 -4.57 24.16 5.95
N THR A 120 -3.32 24.25 6.41
CA THR A 120 -2.75 25.48 6.98
C THR A 120 -1.79 26.20 6.03
N TYR A 121 -1.14 25.48 5.12
CA TYR A 121 -0.06 26.01 4.29
C TYR A 121 -0.56 27.00 3.24
N ASP A 122 -0.10 28.24 3.35
CA ASP A 122 -0.32 29.28 2.35
C ASP A 122 1.02 29.92 1.95
N PRO A 123 1.41 29.86 0.65
CA PRO A 123 2.64 30.46 0.16
C PRO A 123 2.67 32.00 0.25
N ALA A 124 1.52 32.66 0.43
CA ALA A 124 1.43 34.10 0.64
C ALA A 124 1.78 34.50 2.08
N ILE A 125 1.69 33.58 3.05
CA ILE A 125 2.02 33.85 4.44
C ILE A 125 3.55 33.93 4.59
N SER A 126 4.01 35.10 5.03
CA SER A 126 5.41 35.31 5.38
C SER A 126 5.56 35.26 6.90
N VAL A 127 5.88 34.08 7.43
CA VAL A 127 6.20 33.93 8.85
C VAL A 127 7.42 34.78 9.27
N PRO A 128 7.42 35.37 10.47
CA PRO A 128 8.51 36.23 10.95
C PRO A 128 9.87 35.52 10.91
N GLY A 129 10.91 36.19 10.39
CA GLY A 129 12.25 35.62 10.26
C GLY A 129 12.48 34.72 9.05
N MET A 130 11.48 34.55 8.17
CA MET A 130 11.62 33.72 6.98
C MET A 130 12.40 34.43 5.87
N THR A 131 13.50 33.81 5.44
CA THR A 131 14.27 34.25 4.27
C THR A 131 13.58 33.81 2.98
N ASN A 132 13.89 34.49 1.86
CA ASN A 132 13.41 34.07 0.54
C ASN A 132 13.84 32.65 0.17
N ALA A 133 15.04 32.22 0.60
CA ALA A 133 15.52 30.87 0.38
C ALA A 133 14.63 29.83 1.10
N LYS A 134 14.27 30.10 2.36
CA LYS A 134 13.40 29.21 3.16
C LYS A 134 11.97 29.18 2.61
N ARG A 135 11.44 30.31 2.14
CA ARG A 135 10.15 30.36 1.41
C ARG A 135 10.18 29.48 0.16
N ASN A 136 11.20 29.62 -0.69
CA ASN A 136 11.32 28.81 -1.90
C ASN A 136 11.50 27.32 -1.60
N TYR A 137 12.16 26.98 -0.49
CA TYR A 137 12.25 25.61 -0.01
C TYR A 137 10.85 25.04 0.31
N TYR A 138 10.03 25.73 1.10
CA TYR A 138 8.67 25.27 1.41
C TYR A 138 7.75 25.15 0.18
N ILE A 139 7.89 26.04 -0.80
CA ILE A 139 7.15 25.93 -2.07
C ILE A 139 7.54 24.64 -2.81
N ARG A 140 8.84 24.33 -2.87
CA ARG A 140 9.33 23.08 -3.50
C ARG A 140 8.87 21.85 -2.74
N LEU A 141 8.95 21.88 -1.41
CA LEU A 141 8.48 20.80 -0.54
C LEU A 141 6.98 20.55 -0.72
N ASN A 142 6.16 21.61 -0.70
CA ASN A 142 4.72 21.48 -0.93
C ASN A 142 4.39 20.86 -2.30
N ASN A 143 5.18 21.18 -3.33
CA ASN A 143 5.00 20.59 -4.64
C ASN A 143 5.48 19.12 -4.71
N SER A 144 6.53 18.72 -3.97
CA SER A 144 7.03 17.34 -3.97
C SER A 144 6.08 16.39 -3.27
N ILE A 145 5.45 16.84 -2.19
CA ILE A 145 4.49 16.07 -1.38
C ILE A 145 3.06 16.12 -1.93
N ARG A 146 2.75 16.97 -2.92
CA ARG A 146 1.43 17.01 -3.57
C ARG A 146 1.15 15.67 -4.28
N GLY A 147 0.09 14.99 -3.84
CA GLY A 147 -0.31 13.68 -4.37
C GLY A 147 0.37 12.48 -3.71
N LEU A 148 1.04 12.69 -2.58
CA LEU A 148 1.09 11.69 -1.51
C LEU A 148 -0.29 11.63 -0.83
#